data_AF-A0A9Q0V6A7-F1
#
_entry.id   AF-A0A9Q0V6A7-F1
#
_cell.length_a   1.000
_cell.length_b   1.000
_cell.length_c   1.000
_cell.angle_alpha   90.00
_cell.angle_beta   90.00
_cell.angle_gamma   90.00
#
_symmetry.space_group_name_H-M   'P 1'
#
loop_
_entity.id
_entity.type
_entity.pdbx_description
1 polymer ?
#
loop_
_entity_poly.entity_id
_entity_poly.type
_entity_poly.pdbx_seq_one_letter_code
_entity_poly.pdbx_strand_id
1 'polypeptide(L)'
;MAKEILKTHDLEFCSRPVLTGQQKLSYNGLDLSFSRYGAYWREMRKICVIHLFSSIRVQSFSPVREEEVSHMVGNISISALDSEPLNLTEAMMSLTSTIICRIAFGKSYEDGGSEKRHIFGWNRYKCCYCNLGDVLSNEET
;
A
#
# COMPACT_ATOMS: atom_id res chain seq x y z
N MET A 1 -22.66 -21.25 -2.44
CA MET A 1 -21.31 -21.86 -2.53
C MET A 1 -20.23 -21.00 -1.91
N ALA A 2 -20.04 -19.73 -2.30
CA ALA A 2 -18.96 -18.89 -1.76
C ALA A 2 -18.96 -18.74 -0.21
N LYS A 3 -20.13 -18.62 0.41
CA LYS A 3 -20.27 -18.56 1.88
C LYS A 3 -19.72 -19.81 2.57
N GLU A 4 -20.00 -21.00 2.02
CA GLU A 4 -19.53 -22.26 2.60
C GLU A 4 -18.01 -22.33 2.58
N ILE A 5 -17.38 -21.91 1.48
CA ILE A 5 -15.92 -21.99 1.32
C ILE A 5 -15.19 -20.90 2.12
N LEU A 6 -15.70 -19.67 2.14
CA LEU A 6 -15.00 -18.52 2.73
C LEU A 6 -15.39 -18.21 4.18
N LYS A 7 -16.42 -18.86 4.73
CA LYS A 7 -16.84 -18.68 6.13
C LYS A 7 -17.00 -19.99 6.88
N THR A 8 -17.70 -20.99 6.32
CA THR A 8 -18.00 -22.23 7.04
C THR A 8 -16.77 -23.15 7.11
N HIS A 9 -16.03 -23.27 6.01
CA HIS A 9 -14.83 -24.10 5.86
C HIS A 9 -13.58 -23.28 5.51
N ASP A 10 -13.52 -22.03 5.99
CA ASP A 10 -12.45 -21.09 5.62
C ASP A 10 -11.06 -21.60 5.98
N LEU A 11 -10.91 -22.25 7.14
CA LEU A 11 -9.64 -22.85 7.58
C LEU A 11 -9.15 -23.98 6.66
N GLU A 12 -10.05 -24.73 6.04
CA GLU A 12 -9.69 -25.81 5.10
C GLU A 12 -9.20 -25.25 3.75
N PHE A 13 -9.80 -24.13 3.32
CA PHE A 13 -9.56 -23.52 1.99
C PHE A 13 -8.69 -22.25 2.04
N CYS A 14 -8.18 -21.86 3.20
CA CYS A 14 -7.39 -20.63 3.34
C CYS A 14 -5.99 -20.71 2.70
N SER A 15 -5.45 -21.92 2.52
CA SER A 15 -4.11 -22.12 1.95
C SER A 15 -4.08 -21.87 0.44
N ARG A 16 -2.97 -21.29 -0.05
CA ARG A 16 -2.75 -21.03 -1.48
C ARG A 16 -2.03 -22.20 -2.16
N PRO A 17 -2.41 -22.55 -3.41
CA PRO A 17 -1.69 -23.55 -4.18
C PRO A 17 -0.27 -23.06 -4.47
N VAL A 18 0.69 -23.98 -4.47
CA VAL A 18 2.10 -23.64 -4.68
C VAL A 18 2.38 -23.64 -6.18
N LEU A 19 2.59 -22.45 -6.76
CA LEU A 19 3.00 -22.29 -8.16
C LEU A 19 4.46 -21.81 -8.21
N THR A 20 5.26 -22.34 -9.14
CA THR A 20 6.69 -22.00 -9.26
C THR A 20 6.92 -20.49 -9.46
N GLY A 21 6.07 -19.83 -10.25
CA GLY A 21 6.13 -18.38 -10.45
C GLY A 21 5.86 -17.59 -9.16
N GLN A 22 4.88 -18.03 -8.37
CA GLN A 22 4.57 -17.41 -7.08
C GLN A 22 5.72 -17.58 -6.10
N GLN A 23 6.29 -18.79 -6.00
CA GLN A 23 7.44 -19.04 -5.14
C GLN A 23 8.62 -18.14 -5.49
N LYS A 24 8.92 -17.94 -6.77
CA LYS A 24 10.03 -17.06 -7.16
C LYS A 24 9.75 -15.59 -6.84
N LEU A 25 8.51 -15.13 -7.01
CA LEU A 25 8.10 -13.76 -6.70
C LEU A 25 8.11 -13.48 -5.19
N SER A 26 7.68 -14.45 -4.39
CA SER A 26 7.45 -14.26 -2.95
C SER A 26 8.52 -14.86 -2.05
N TYR A 27 9.75 -14.99 -2.55
CA TYR A 27 10.88 -15.55 -1.78
C TYR A 27 10.52 -16.90 -1.14
N ASN A 28 10.03 -17.82 -1.96
CA ASN A 28 9.53 -19.15 -1.57
C ASN A 28 8.29 -19.15 -0.67
N GLY A 29 7.40 -18.17 -0.80
CA GLY A 29 6.17 -18.10 0.00
C GLY A 29 6.38 -17.51 1.38
N LEU A 30 7.31 -16.56 1.51
CA LEU A 30 7.54 -15.76 2.71
C LEU A 30 6.79 -14.41 2.65
N ASP A 31 5.77 -14.27 1.82
CA ASP A 31 4.95 -13.06 1.72
C ASP A 31 3.59 -13.21 2.44
N LEU A 32 2.77 -12.15 2.43
CA LEU A 32 1.43 -12.17 3.02
C LEU A 32 0.34 -12.77 2.09
N SER A 33 0.57 -12.78 0.77
CA SER A 33 -0.44 -13.12 -0.24
C SER A 33 -0.37 -14.58 -0.71
N PHE A 34 0.83 -15.12 -0.90
CA PHE A 34 1.08 -16.47 -1.44
C PHE A 34 1.63 -17.46 -0.41
N SER A 35 1.91 -17.03 0.82
CA SER A 35 2.29 -17.99 1.87
C SER A 35 1.13 -18.91 2.24
N ARG A 36 1.49 -20.14 2.65
CA ARG A 36 0.52 -21.11 3.15
C ARG A 36 0.04 -20.67 4.53
N TYR A 37 -1.22 -20.98 4.84
CA TYR A 37 -1.77 -20.67 6.15
C TYR A 37 -0.98 -21.40 7.24
N GLY A 38 -0.53 -20.66 8.24
CA GLY A 38 0.32 -21.17 9.32
C GLY A 38 0.66 -20.07 10.32
N ALA A 39 1.51 -20.39 11.30
CA ALA A 39 1.93 -19.42 12.33
C ALA A 39 2.55 -18.16 11.72
N TYR A 40 3.47 -18.33 10.77
CA TYR A 40 4.13 -17.23 10.05
C TYR A 40 3.13 -16.24 9.42
N TRP A 41 2.21 -16.75 8.58
CA TRP A 41 1.22 -15.91 7.92
C TRP A 41 0.31 -15.18 8.91
N ARG A 42 -0.07 -15.84 10.02
CA ARG A 42 -0.91 -15.20 11.06
C ARG A 42 -0.19 -14.05 11.73
N GLU A 43 1.09 -14.22 12.09
CA GLU A 43 1.88 -13.13 12.70
C GLU A 43 2.12 -11.99 11.72
N MET A 44 2.51 -12.28 10.47
CA MET A 44 2.66 -11.25 9.45
C MET A 44 1.36 -10.48 9.19
N ARG A 45 0.23 -11.19 9.09
CA ARG A 45 -1.09 -10.55 8.95
C ARG A 45 -1.42 -9.65 10.13
N LYS A 46 -1.13 -10.10 11.35
CA LYS A 46 -1.38 -9.33 12.57
C LYS A 46 -0.56 -8.03 12.57
N ILE A 47 0.72 -8.08 12.23
CA ILE A 47 1.59 -6.90 12.11
C ILE A 47 1.00 -5.91 11.09
N CYS A 48 0.67 -6.38 9.88
CA CYS A 48 0.10 -5.52 8.84
C CYS A 48 -1.23 -4.89 9.27
N VAL A 49 -2.12 -5.65 9.91
CA VAL A 49 -3.43 -5.13 10.35
C VAL A 49 -3.27 -4.07 11.44
N ILE A 50 -2.35 -4.24 12.39
CA ILE A 50 -2.16 -3.29 13.48
C ILE A 50 -1.44 -2.03 13.00
N HIS A 51 -0.36 -2.19 12.24
CA HIS A 51 0.54 -1.08 11.93
C HIS A 51 0.25 -0.38 10.60
N LEU A 52 -0.35 -1.07 9.62
CA LEU A 52 -0.62 -0.50 8.28
C LEU A 52 -2.10 -0.27 8.04
N PHE A 53 -2.95 -1.25 8.39
CA PHE A 53 -4.37 -1.23 8.05
C PHE A 53 -5.31 -0.91 9.23
N SER A 54 -4.77 -0.43 10.36
CA SER A 54 -5.62 -0.01 11.47
C SER A 54 -6.39 1.25 11.10
N SER A 55 -7.62 1.40 11.63
CA SER A 55 -8.47 2.56 11.32
C SER A 55 -7.77 3.88 11.62
N ILE A 56 -7.03 3.95 12.73
CA ILE A 56 -6.23 5.12 13.13
C ILE A 56 -5.16 5.43 12.08
N ARG A 57 -4.43 4.41 11.61
CA ARG A 57 -3.39 4.58 10.59
C ARG A 57 -3.99 5.02 9.25
N VAL A 58 -5.08 4.37 8.81
CA VAL A 58 -5.78 4.71 7.56
C VAL A 58 -6.31 6.14 7.57
N GLN A 59 -6.81 6.61 8.72
CA GLN A 59 -7.25 8.00 8.90
C GLN A 59 -6.06 8.98 8.90
N SER A 60 -4.91 8.60 9.47
CA SER A 60 -3.71 9.43 9.42
C SER A 60 -3.19 9.68 7.99
N PHE A 61 -3.55 8.83 7.03
CA PHE A 61 -3.22 8.99 5.61
C PHE A 61 -4.24 9.80 4.81
N SER A 62 -5.33 10.30 5.41
CA SER A 62 -6.32 11.12 4.69
C SER A 62 -5.71 12.36 4.02
N PRO A 63 -4.83 13.14 4.68
CA PRO A 63 -4.25 14.32 4.06
C PRO A 63 -3.46 14.01 2.79
N VAL A 64 -2.74 12.88 2.77
CA VAL A 64 -1.99 12.43 1.59
C VAL A 64 -2.94 12.12 0.43
N ARG A 65 -4.05 11.41 0.70
CA ARG A 65 -5.03 11.09 -0.34
C ARG A 65 -5.71 12.35 -0.87
N GLU A 66 -6.07 13.28 0.01
CA GLU A 66 -6.72 14.54 -0.37
C GLU A 66 -5.80 15.40 -1.24
N GLU A 67 -4.52 15.50 -0.89
CA GLU A 67 -3.51 16.23 -1.67
C GLU A 67 -3.31 15.62 -3.06
N GLU A 68 -3.09 14.31 -3.14
CA GLU A 68 -2.85 13.64 -4.44
C GLU A 68 -4.08 13.65 -5.35
N VAL A 69 -5.28 13.50 -4.78
CA VAL A 69 -6.52 13.61 -5.55
C VAL A 69 -6.74 15.04 -6.05
N SER A 70 -6.47 16.05 -5.20
CA SER A 70 -6.55 17.45 -5.59
C SER A 70 -5.60 17.77 -6.75
N HIS A 71 -4.36 17.26 -6.68
CA HIS A 71 -3.37 17.39 -7.74
C HIS A 71 -3.85 16.74 -9.05
N MET A 72 -4.35 15.51 -9.00
CA MET A 72 -4.90 14.82 -10.17
C MET A 72 -6.08 15.58 -10.79
N VAL A 73 -7.03 16.07 -9.97
CA VAL A 73 -8.17 16.87 -10.45
C VAL A 73 -7.71 18.18 -11.08
N GLY A 74 -6.67 18.81 -10.53
CA GLY A 74 -6.01 19.97 -11.12
C GLY A 74 -5.49 19.68 -12.53
N ASN A 75 -4.76 18.58 -12.70
CA ASN A 75 -4.22 18.16 -14.00
C ASN A 75 -5.35 17.86 -15.01
N ILE A 76 -6.40 17.17 -14.57
CA ILE A 76 -7.59 16.92 -15.40
C ILE A 76 -8.24 18.23 -15.85
N SER A 77 -8.33 19.21 -14.95
CA SER A 77 -8.93 20.50 -15.24
C SER A 77 -8.10 21.28 -16.28
N ILE A 78 -6.77 21.22 -16.20
CA ILE A 78 -5.87 21.87 -17.16
C ILE A 78 -6.02 21.22 -18.55
N SER A 79 -5.90 19.90 -18.65
CA SER A 79 -6.07 19.20 -19.93
C SER A 79 -7.46 19.39 -20.53
N ALA A 80 -8.50 19.54 -19.70
CA ALA A 80 -9.84 19.86 -20.17
C ALA A 80 -9.93 21.27 -20.79
N LEU A 81 -9.19 22.26 -20.27
CA LEU A 81 -9.08 23.59 -20.87
C LEU A 81 -8.37 23.52 -22.23
N ASP A 82 -7.35 22.69 -22.34
CA ASP A 82 -6.59 22.47 -23.58
C ASP A 82 -7.31 21.55 -24.58
N SER A 83 -8.51 21.06 -24.24
CA SER A 83 -9.30 20.10 -25.02
C SER A 83 -8.53 18.83 -25.40
N GLU A 84 -7.57 18.44 -24.56
CA GLU A 84 -6.72 17.28 -24.77
C GLU A 84 -7.39 16.01 -24.22
N PRO A 85 -7.43 14.91 -25.01
CA PRO A 85 -7.94 13.64 -24.50
C PRO A 85 -7.02 13.07 -23.42
N LEU A 86 -7.56 12.86 -22.23
CA LEU A 86 -6.84 12.29 -21.09
C LEU A 86 -7.07 10.79 -20.93
N ASN A 87 -5.99 10.04 -20.73
CA ASN A 87 -6.06 8.63 -20.37
C ASN A 87 -6.30 8.48 -18.86
N LEU A 88 -7.56 8.21 -18.48
CA LEU A 88 -7.91 8.02 -17.07
C LEU A 88 -7.30 6.77 -16.45
N THR A 89 -7.04 5.72 -17.22
CA THR A 89 -6.39 4.51 -16.70
C THR A 89 -4.99 4.82 -16.22
N GLU A 90 -4.23 5.57 -17.01
CA GLU A 90 -2.89 6.03 -16.66
C GLU A 90 -2.91 7.00 -15.47
N ALA A 91 -3.82 7.97 -15.46
CA ALA A 91 -3.98 8.90 -14.35
C ALA A 91 -4.30 8.18 -13.02
N MET A 92 -5.18 7.16 -13.03
CA MET A 92 -5.49 6.39 -11.82
C MET A 92 -4.34 5.49 -11.39
N MET A 93 -3.61 4.88 -12.33
CA MET A 93 -2.42 4.09 -12.01
C MET A 93 -1.34 4.98 -11.37
N SER A 94 -1.13 6.19 -11.90
CA SER A 94 -0.21 7.17 -11.32
C SER A 94 -0.66 7.60 -9.92
N LEU A 95 -1.93 7.97 -9.74
CA LEU A 95 -2.48 8.35 -8.43
C LEU A 95 -2.28 7.26 -7.38
N THR A 96 -2.67 6.02 -7.70
CA THR A 96 -2.57 4.89 -6.76
C THR A 96 -1.12 4.57 -6.41
N SER A 97 -0.22 4.60 -7.40
CA SER A 97 1.21 4.38 -7.19
C SER A 97 1.82 5.46 -6.30
N THR A 98 1.51 6.74 -6.57
CA THR A 98 2.02 7.86 -5.77
C THR A 98 1.50 7.83 -4.33
N ILE A 99 0.22 7.53 -4.12
CA ILE A 99 -0.34 7.37 -2.77
C ILE A 99 0.38 6.24 -2.02
N ILE A 100 0.55 5.08 -2.66
CA ILE A 100 1.24 3.92 -2.04
C ILE A 100 2.69 4.28 -1.73
N CYS A 101 3.41 4.91 -2.66
CA CYS A 101 4.80 5.31 -2.46
C CYS A 101 4.96 6.36 -1.35
N ARG A 102 4.05 7.34 -1.26
CA ARG A 102 4.07 8.34 -0.19
C ARG A 102 3.78 7.72 1.17
N ILE A 103 2.83 6.81 1.25
CA ILE A 103 2.48 6.12 2.50
C ILE A 103 3.59 5.16 2.94
N ALA A 104 4.15 4.37 2.00
CA ALA A 104 5.11 3.32 2.31
C ALA A 104 6.54 3.86 2.51
N PHE A 105 6.95 4.85 1.73
CA PHE A 105 8.34 5.34 1.69
C PHE A 105 8.49 6.82 2.05
N GLY A 106 7.40 7.56 2.25
CA GLY A 106 7.45 9.00 2.52
C GLY A 106 7.88 9.86 1.33
N LYS A 107 7.86 9.31 0.11
CA LYS A 107 8.32 9.97 -1.13
C LYS A 107 7.21 10.01 -2.18
N SER A 108 7.10 11.12 -2.91
CA SER A 108 6.33 11.22 -4.15
C SER A 108 7.27 11.14 -5.36
N TYR A 109 6.82 10.50 -6.44
CA TYR A 109 7.52 10.42 -7.71
C TYR A 109 6.62 11.02 -8.78
N GLU A 110 7.02 12.16 -9.35
CA GLU A 110 6.37 12.70 -10.55
C GLU A 110 6.99 12.06 -11.80
N ASP A 111 6.14 11.87 -12.81
CA ASP A 111 6.55 11.43 -14.15
C ASP A 111 7.41 12.52 -14.79
N GLY A 112 8.74 12.34 -14.71
CA GLY A 112 9.73 13.39 -14.99
C GLY A 112 11.03 13.28 -14.19
N GLY A 113 11.12 12.35 -13.23
CA GLY A 113 12.38 12.06 -12.52
C GLY A 113 12.84 13.15 -11.54
N SER A 114 12.05 14.23 -11.37
CA SER A 114 12.29 15.23 -10.34
C SER A 114 11.86 14.70 -8.97
N GLU A 115 12.83 14.21 -8.20
CA GLU A 115 12.65 13.85 -6.78
C GLU A 115 12.31 15.12 -5.98
N LYS A 116 11.02 15.43 -5.85
CA LYS A 116 10.59 16.42 -4.86
C LYS A 116 10.60 15.75 -3.49
N ARG A 117 11.69 15.94 -2.76
CA ARG A 117 11.70 15.74 -1.30
C ARG A 117 10.82 16.80 -0.67
N HIS A 118 9.50 16.62 -0.75
CA HIS A 118 8.61 17.31 0.15
C HIS A 118 8.79 16.70 1.53
N ILE A 119 9.82 17.17 2.24
CA ILE A 119 9.88 17.12 3.70
C ILE A 119 8.80 18.09 4.18
N PHE A 120 7.53 17.75 3.95
CA PHE A 120 6.45 18.44 4.60
C PHE A 120 6.60 18.12 6.09
N GLY A 121 6.83 19.19 6.86
CA GLY A 121 7.07 19.10 8.28
C GLY A 121 6.03 18.18 8.93
N TRP A 122 6.53 17.11 9.53
CA TRP A 122 5.82 16.18 10.41
C TRP A 122 5.31 16.86 11.70
N ASN A 123 4.97 18.15 11.63
CA ASN A 123 4.69 19.04 12.77
C ASN A 123 3.24 19.53 12.82
N ARG A 124 2.28 18.84 12.19
CA ARG A 124 0.86 19.08 12.50
C ARG A 124 0.00 17.85 12.69
N TYR A 125 0.42 16.69 12.22
CA TYR A 125 -0.25 15.42 12.51
C TYR A 125 0.81 14.43 12.94
N LYS A 126 0.75 14.06 14.22
CA LYS A 126 1.64 13.11 14.89
C LYS A 126 1.46 11.73 14.25
N CYS A 127 2.10 11.50 13.11
CA CYS A 127 2.37 10.15 12.66
C CYS A 127 3.51 9.63 13.55
N CYS A 128 3.16 9.09 14.72
CA CYS A 128 4.13 8.35 15.51
C CYS A 128 4.69 7.24 14.62
N TYR A 129 5.98 7.38 14.31
CA TYR A 129 6.91 6.37 13.84
C TYR A 129 6.33 5.28 12.93
N CYS A 130 6.46 5.50 11.63
CA CYS A 130 6.63 4.41 10.67
C CYS A 130 7.87 4.71 9.83
N ASN A 131 9.05 4.60 10.44
CA ASN A 131 10.17 4.09 9.66
C ASN A 131 9.97 2.58 9.61
N LEU A 132 9.70 2.06 8.42
CA LEU A 132 9.67 0.62 8.15
C LEU A 132 11.00 -0.06 8.56
N GLY A 133 12.08 0.72 8.70
CA GLY A 133 13.39 0.28 9.22
C GLY A 133 13.45 -0.02 10.73
N ASP A 134 12.49 0.46 11.54
CA ASP A 134 12.50 0.21 12.99
C ASP A 134 11.90 -1.17 13.34
N VAL A 135 11.19 -1.82 12.40
CA VAL A 135 10.59 -3.15 12.62
C VAL A 135 11.62 -4.27 12.45
N LEU A 136 12.69 -4.06 11.67
CA LEU A 136 13.72 -5.07 11.40
C LEU A 136 14.89 -5.04 12.40
N SER A 137 14.88 -4.12 13.39
CA SER A 137 16.01 -3.93 14.32
C SER A 137 15.78 -4.54 15.71
N ASN A 138 14.68 -5.28 15.94
CA ASN A 138 14.35 -5.85 17.26
C ASN A 138 14.36 -7.39 17.31
N GLU A 139 15.07 -8.05 16.38
CA GLU A 139 15.25 -9.51 16.37
C GLU A 139 16.72 -9.95 16.59
N GLU A 140 17.55 -9.08 17.16
CA GLU A 140 18.88 -9.44 17.69
C GLU A 140 19.02 -8.98 19.15
N THR A 141 18.41 -9.71 20.08
CA THR A 141 18.93 -9.98 21.44
C THR A 141 18.17 -11.12 22.09
#